data_AF-A0A7Y2KJI3-F1
#
_entry.id   AF-A0A7Y2KJI3-F1
#
_cell.length_a   1.000
_cell.length_b   1.000
_cell.length_c   1.000
_cell.angle_alpha   90.00
_cell.angle_beta   90.00
_cell.angle_gamma   90.00
#
_symmetry.space_group_name_H-M   'P 1'
#
loop_
_entity.id
_entity.type
_entity.pdbx_description
1 polymer ?
#
loop_
_entity_poly.entity_id
_entity_poly.type
_entity_poly.pdbx_seq_one_letter_code
_entity_poly.pdbx_strand_id
1 'polypeptide(L)'
;MRERPIVAIDGPSGAGKTTVSKRLARLTSFTWLDTGAMYRACALAAHRAGIPWVDGKSLGKMCADLAITFRREGEEMRITLSDEDVSDAIRTPDISMGASEVSIHAPV
;
A
#
# COMPACT_ATOMS: atom_id res chain seq x y z
N MET A 1 25.63 11.29 -9.85
CA MET A 1 24.24 10.91 -9.53
C MET A 1 23.79 11.80 -8.39
N ARG A 2 22.65 12.50 -8.47
CA ARG A 2 22.14 13.26 -7.31
C ARG A 2 21.52 12.27 -6.31
N GLU A 3 21.80 12.45 -5.03
CA GLU A 3 21.13 11.68 -3.97
C GLU A 3 19.61 11.89 -4.05
N ARG A 4 18.86 10.79 -3.88
CA ARG A 4 17.41 10.78 -3.78
C ARG A 4 17.04 10.46 -2.34
N PRO A 5 16.98 11.46 -1.44
CA PRO A 5 16.70 11.21 -0.04
C PRO A 5 15.31 10.60 0.15
N ILE A 6 15.19 9.67 1.10
CA ILE A 6 13.94 9.03 1.51
C ILE A 6 13.55 9.61 2.87
N VAL A 7 12.30 10.04 3.01
CA VAL A 7 11.75 10.57 4.26
C VAL A 7 10.63 9.66 4.75
N ALA A 8 10.82 9.03 5.91
CA ALA A 8 9.79 8.26 6.60
C ALA A 8 9.02 9.16 7.59
N ILE A 9 7.69 8.98 7.67
CA ILE A 9 6.81 9.73 8.56
C ILE A 9 5.90 8.74 9.30
N ASP A 10 6.21 8.48 10.56
CA ASP A 10 5.57 7.47 11.40
C ASP A 10 4.82 8.07 12.60
N GLY A 11 3.91 7.30 13.18
CA GLY A 11 3.05 7.71 14.29
C GLY A 11 1.71 6.97 14.30
N PRO A 12 0.88 7.14 15.35
CA PRO A 12 -0.37 6.38 15.51
C PRO A 12 -1.43 6.73 14.47
N SER A 13 -2.45 5.88 14.32
CA SER A 13 -3.61 6.18 13.48
C SER A 13 -4.27 7.49 13.92
N GLY A 14 -4.79 8.28 12.96
CA GLY A 14 -5.42 9.58 13.24
C GLY A 14 -4.46 10.75 13.51
N ALA A 15 -3.14 10.53 13.61
CA ALA A 15 -2.16 11.60 13.90
C ALA A 15 -1.93 12.61 12.73
N GLY A 16 -2.68 12.51 11.63
CA GLY A 16 -2.54 13.43 10.48
C GLY A 16 -1.34 13.16 9.56
N LYS A 17 -0.66 12.02 9.69
CA LYS A 17 0.54 11.64 8.89
C LYS A 17 0.32 11.82 7.39
N THR A 18 -0.75 11.24 6.84
CA THR A 18 -1.08 11.34 5.42
C THR A 18 -1.20 12.79 4.96
N THR A 19 -1.82 13.65 5.76
CA THR A 19 -1.97 15.08 5.46
C THR A 19 -0.60 15.77 5.42
N VAL A 20 0.25 15.53 6.42
CA VAL A 20 1.59 16.11 6.49
C VAL A 20 2.48 15.60 5.35
N SER A 21 2.51 14.29 5.10
CA SER A 21 3.31 13.68 4.04
C SER A 21 2.92 14.20 2.65
N LYS A 22 1.62 14.33 2.36
CA LYS A 22 1.12 14.93 1.11
C LYS A 22 1.55 16.39 0.98
N ARG A 23 1.45 17.17 2.05
CA ARG A 23 1.86 18.59 2.05
C ARG A 23 3.37 18.74 1.85
N LEU A 24 4.18 17.93 2.52
CA LEU A 24 5.63 17.91 2.36
C LEU A 24 6.01 17.59 0.91
N ALA A 25 5.44 16.52 0.34
CA ALA A 25 5.70 16.11 -1.05
C ALA A 25 5.38 17.22 -2.07
N ARG A 26 4.32 18.00 -1.84
CA ARG A 26 3.98 19.16 -2.68
C ARG A 26 5.03 20.27 -2.61
N LEU A 27 5.56 20.54 -1.42
CA LEU A 27 6.54 21.62 -1.20
C LEU A 27 7.95 21.26 -1.69
N THR A 28 8.32 19.97 -1.67
CA THR A 28 9.68 19.50 -1.96
C THR A 28 9.82 18.75 -3.29
N SER A 29 8.73 18.59 -4.04
CA SER A 29 8.66 17.72 -5.23
C SER A 29 9.02 16.26 -4.95
N PHE A 30 8.92 15.80 -3.69
CA PHE A 30 9.05 14.37 -3.39
C PHE A 30 7.86 13.58 -3.93
N THR A 31 8.13 12.32 -4.23
CA THR A 31 7.07 11.33 -4.44
C THR A 31 6.59 10.88 -3.05
N TRP A 32 5.30 11.10 -2.77
CA TRP A 32 4.65 10.49 -1.62
C TRP A 32 4.33 9.02 -1.94
N LEU A 33 4.36 8.14 -0.95
CA LEU A 33 3.98 6.72 -1.07
C LEU A 33 3.07 6.34 0.11
N ASP A 34 1.95 5.68 -0.18
CA ASP A 34 1.03 5.14 0.84
C ASP A 34 1.33 3.65 1.07
N THR A 35 2.13 3.35 2.09
CA THR A 35 2.44 1.96 2.46
C THR A 35 1.21 1.18 2.91
N GLY A 36 0.20 1.84 3.49
CA GLY A 36 -1.05 1.20 3.86
C GLY A 36 -1.84 0.72 2.63
N ALA A 37 -1.77 1.45 1.52
CA ALA A 37 -2.36 1.00 0.25
C ALA A 37 -1.65 -0.24 -0.31
N MET A 38 -0.35 -0.41 -0.09
CA MET A 38 0.39 -1.62 -0.48
C MET A 38 -0.15 -2.87 0.25
N TYR A 39 -0.29 -2.79 1.58
CA TYR A 39 -0.83 -3.90 2.37
C TYR A 39 -2.29 -4.23 2.00
N ARG A 40 -3.12 -3.22 1.75
CA ARG A 40 -4.50 -3.43 1.27
C ARG A 40 -4.55 -4.04 -0.14
N ALA A 41 -3.64 -3.68 -1.03
CA ALA A 41 -3.51 -4.33 -2.34
C ALA A 41 -3.11 -5.81 -2.21
N CYS A 42 -2.18 -6.15 -1.31
CA CYS A 42 -1.86 -7.54 -0.99
C CYS A 42 -3.08 -8.30 -0.45
N ALA A 43 -3.81 -7.72 0.53
CA ALA A 43 -5.00 -8.34 1.08
C ALA A 43 -6.11 -8.56 0.02
N LEU A 44 -6.30 -7.60 -0.90
CA LEU A 44 -7.24 -7.72 -2.02
C LEU A 44 -6.82 -8.84 -2.99
N ALA A 45 -5.54 -8.92 -3.34
CA ALA A 45 -5.03 -9.97 -4.21
C ALA A 45 -5.23 -11.37 -3.59
N ALA A 46 -4.91 -11.50 -2.29
CA ALA A 46 -5.13 -12.74 -1.55
C ALA A 46 -6.62 -13.12 -1.50
N HIS A 47 -7.49 -12.15 -1.22
CA HIS A 47 -8.94 -12.36 -1.20
C HIS A 47 -9.47 -12.86 -2.55
N ARG A 48 -9.04 -12.26 -3.66
CA ARG A 48 -9.42 -12.69 -5.02
C ARG A 48 -8.87 -14.06 -5.41
N ALA A 49 -7.68 -14.40 -4.92
CA ALA A 49 -7.04 -15.69 -5.15
C ALA A 49 -7.55 -16.81 -4.21
N GLY A 50 -8.43 -16.49 -3.25
CA GLY A 50 -8.88 -17.45 -2.24
C GLY A 50 -7.79 -17.87 -1.25
N ILE A 51 -6.73 -17.09 -1.12
CA ILE A 51 -5.63 -17.34 -0.17
C ILE A 51 -6.04 -16.78 1.20
N PRO A 52 -6.07 -17.59 2.27
CA PRO A 52 -6.36 -17.09 3.61
C PRO A 52 -5.31 -16.05 4.04
N TRP A 53 -5.75 -14.93 4.60
CA TRP A 53 -4.83 -13.87 5.07
C TRP A 53 -3.91 -14.32 6.22
N VAL A 54 -4.21 -15.44 6.86
CA VAL A 54 -3.38 -16.05 7.92
C VAL A 54 -2.30 -16.99 7.36
N ASP A 55 -2.34 -17.34 6.07
CA ASP A 55 -1.36 -18.21 5.43
C ASP A 55 -0.18 -17.38 4.88
N GLY A 56 0.72 -17.00 5.79
CA GLY A 56 1.91 -16.21 5.45
C GLY A 56 2.75 -16.80 4.33
N LYS A 57 2.89 -18.14 4.25
CA LYS A 57 3.72 -18.78 3.20
C LYS A 57 3.11 -18.60 1.81
N SER A 58 1.80 -18.80 1.68
CA SER A 58 1.11 -18.62 0.40
C SER A 58 1.05 -17.14 0.01
N LEU A 59 0.86 -16.24 1.00
CA LEU A 59 0.95 -14.79 0.79
C LEU A 59 2.33 -14.37 0.29
N GLY A 60 3.42 -14.86 0.90
CA GLY A 60 4.79 -14.56 0.48
C GLY A 60 5.06 -14.92 -0.98
N LYS A 61 4.63 -16.12 -1.39
CA LYS A 61 4.72 -16.57 -2.80
C LYS A 61 3.91 -15.67 -3.74
N MET A 62 2.67 -15.34 -3.39
CA MET A 62 1.84 -14.45 -4.18
C MET A 62 2.47 -13.05 -4.32
N CYS A 63 3.02 -12.51 -3.22
CA CYS A 63 3.65 -11.20 -3.18
C CYS A 63 4.89 -11.10 -4.09
N ALA A 64 5.61 -12.21 -4.31
CA ALA A 64 6.77 -12.23 -5.19
C ALA A 64 6.43 -11.84 -6.64
N ASP A 65 5.22 -12.17 -7.09
CA ASP A 65 4.73 -11.89 -8.44
C ASP A 65 3.71 -10.73 -8.49
N LEU A 66 3.44 -10.08 -7.34
CA LEU A 66 2.39 -9.08 -7.23
C LEU A 66 2.81 -7.74 -7.86
N ALA A 67 2.21 -7.40 -9.00
CA ALA A 67 2.47 -6.16 -9.71
C ALA A 67 1.61 -4.99 -9.18
N ILE A 68 2.15 -4.25 -8.20
CA ILE A 68 1.55 -3.02 -7.69
C ILE A 68 2.18 -1.80 -8.37
N THR A 69 1.37 -0.96 -9.01
CA THR A 69 1.83 0.34 -9.54
C THR A 69 1.10 1.50 -8.89
N PHE A 70 1.87 2.47 -8.40
CA PHE A 70 1.36 3.77 -7.93
C PHE A 70 1.46 4.80 -9.04
N ARG A 71 0.34 5.44 -9.38
CA ARG A 71 0.29 6.52 -10.36
C ARG A 71 -0.25 7.78 -9.70
N ARG A 72 0.42 8.90 -9.93
CA ARG A 72 -0.06 10.20 -9.46
C ARG A 72 -0.98 10.81 -10.50
N GLU A 73 -2.21 11.11 -10.10
CA GLU A 73 -3.19 11.82 -10.93
C GLU A 73 -3.55 13.13 -10.21
N GLY A 74 -2.88 14.21 -10.60
CA GLY A 74 -2.98 15.50 -9.92
C GLY A 74 -2.52 15.44 -8.47
N GLU A 75 -3.47 15.56 -7.54
CA GLU A 75 -3.25 15.48 -6.09
C GLU A 75 -3.53 14.09 -5.50
N GLU A 76 -4.12 13.20 -6.30
CA GLU A 76 -4.48 11.84 -5.90
C GLU A 76 -3.42 10.82 -6.30
N MET A 77 -3.42 9.72 -5.56
CA MET A 77 -2.60 8.55 -5.86
C MET A 77 -3.55 7.40 -6.21
N ARG A 78 -3.47 6.97 -7.47
CA ARG A 78 -4.10 5.76 -7.96
C ARG A 78 -3.19 4.58 -7.72
N ILE A 79 -3.79 3.45 -7.43
CA ILE A 79 -3.10 2.17 -7.27
C ILE A 79 -3.71 1.18 -8.24
N THR A 80 -2.83 0.45 -8.93
CA THR A 80 -3.24 -0.61 -9.85
C THR A 80 -2.65 -1.95 -9.41
N LEU A 81 -3.41 -3.02 -9.63
CA LEU A 81 -2.97 -4.40 -9.51
C LEU A 81 -3.02 -5.04 -10.90
N SER A 82 -1.86 -5.39 -11.46
CA SER A 82 -1.75 -5.96 -12.81
C SER A 82 -2.56 -5.15 -13.84
N ASP A 83 -2.39 -3.83 -13.83
CA ASP A 83 -3.07 -2.81 -14.67
C ASP A 83 -4.54 -2.51 -14.36
N GLU A 84 -5.18 -3.21 -13.43
CA GLU A 84 -6.53 -2.86 -12.96
C GLU A 84 -6.48 -1.75 -11.90
N ASP A 85 -7.23 -0.65 -12.05
CA ASP A 85 -7.40 0.34 -10.98
C ASP A 85 -8.20 -0.27 -9.82
N VAL A 86 -7.54 -0.41 -8.67
CA VAL A 86 -8.12 -0.97 -7.46
C VAL A 86 -8.26 0.07 -6.35
N SER A 87 -8.10 1.36 -6.66
CA SER A 87 -8.02 2.46 -5.69
C SER A 87 -9.16 2.45 -4.68
N ASP A 88 -10.39 2.18 -5.13
CA ASP A 88 -11.57 2.13 -4.26
C ASP A 88 -11.78 0.76 -3.65
N ALA A 89 -11.52 -0.31 -4.42
CA ALA A 89 -11.64 -1.69 -3.94
C ALA A 89 -10.75 -1.97 -2.73
N ILE A 90 -9.55 -1.37 -2.68
CA ILE A 90 -8.64 -1.51 -1.54
C ILE A 90 -9.08 -0.73 -0.29
N ARG A 91 -10.15 0.08 -0.34
CA ARG A 91 -10.62 0.92 0.78
C ARG A 91 -11.87 0.37 1.46
N THR A 92 -12.35 -0.79 1.05
CA THR A 92 -13.48 -1.44 1.73
C THR A 92 -13.08 -1.85 3.16
N PRO A 93 -14.06 -1.94 4.10
CA PRO A 93 -13.79 -2.38 5.46
C PRO A 93 -13.11 -3.75 5.53
N ASP A 94 -13.58 -4.72 4.74
CA ASP A 94 -13.04 -6.09 4.75
C ASP A 94 -11.58 -6.14 4.31
N ILE A 95 -11.22 -5.42 3.23
CA ILE A 95 -9.83 -5.35 2.78
C ILE A 95 -8.95 -4.57 3.76
N SER A 96 -9.51 -3.57 4.46
CA SER A 96 -8.79 -2.86 5.52
C SER A 96 -8.50 -3.76 6.72
N MET A 97 -9.42 -4.66 7.09
CA MET A 97 -9.17 -5.70 8.10
C MET A 97 -8.10 -6.67 7.60
N GLY A 98 -8.24 -7.15 6.36
CA GLY A 98 -7.27 -8.06 5.76
C GLY A 98 -5.87 -7.49 5.69
N ALA A 99 -5.71 -6.18 5.47
CA ALA A 99 -4.41 -5.52 5.51
C ALA A 99 -3.71 -5.64 6.88
N SER A 100 -4.47 -5.63 7.97
CA SER A 100 -3.91 -5.86 9.31
C SER A 100 -3.40 -7.30 9.43
N GLU A 101 -4.19 -8.27 8.99
CA GLU A 101 -3.86 -9.70 9.03
C GLU A 101 -2.65 -10.07 8.16
N VAL A 102 -2.54 -9.49 6.95
CA VAL A 102 -1.37 -9.77 6.11
C VAL A 102 -0.09 -9.09 6.63
N SER A 103 -0.21 -8.01 7.42
CA SER A 103 0.95 -7.23 7.89
C SER A 103 1.72 -7.83 9.05
N ILE A 104 1.16 -8.85 9.74
CA ILE A 104 1.79 -9.47 10.92
C ILE A 104 2.74 -10.62 10.59
N HIS A 105 2.78 -11.08 9.34
CA HIS A 105 3.60 -12.21 8.95
C HIS A 105 5.08 -11.85 8.95
N ALA A 106 5.90 -12.74 9.50
CA ALA A 106 7.34 -12.65 9.41
C ALA A 106 7.81 -12.77 7.94
N PRO A 107 9.05 -12.35 7.61
CA PRO A 107 9.61 -12.59 6.28
C PRO A 107 9.49 -14.06 5.89
N VAL A 108 8.96 -14.32 4.70
CA VAL A 108 8.59 -15.63 4.14
C VAL A 108 9.14 -15.80 2.74
#